data_AF-A0A352KM27-F1
#
_entry.id   AF-A0A352KM27-F1
#
_cell.length_a   1.000
_cell.length_b   1.000
_cell.length_c   1.000
_cell.angle_alpha   90.00
_cell.angle_beta   90.00
_cell.angle_gamma   90.00
#
_symmetry.space_group_name_H-M   'P 1'
#
loop_
_entity.id
_entity.type
_entity.pdbx_description
1 polymer ?
#
loop_
_entity_poly.entity_id
_entity_poly.type
_entity_poly.pdbx_seq_one_letter_code
_entity_poly.pdbx_strand_id
1 'polypeptide(L)'
;MTDIELVDLLKEALSCQLCARELPHSPRPVVRAKVGARLLIIGQAPGARVHASGIPWDDPSGDRLREWLGMSREVFYDESQVAMMPMGFCYPGRGRSGDLPPRP
;
A
#
# COMPACT_ATOMS: atom_id res chain seq x y z
N MET A 1 12.03 20.26 15.22
CA MET A 1 11.60 19.19 14.31
C MET A 1 11.80 19.73 12.92
N THR A 2 12.57 19.06 12.08
CA THR A 2 12.71 19.45 10.67
C THR A 2 11.37 19.12 9.99
N ASP A 3 10.73 20.10 9.38
CA ASP A 3 9.54 19.82 8.56
C ASP A 3 10.01 19.07 7.32
N ILE A 4 9.66 17.79 7.23
CA ILE A 4 9.92 16.95 6.06
C ILE A 4 8.66 16.98 5.20
N GLU A 5 8.80 17.42 3.96
CA GLU A 5 7.69 17.44 3.01
C GLU A 5 7.19 16.02 2.72
N LEU A 6 5.87 15.85 2.65
CA LEU A 6 5.25 14.54 2.41
C LEU A 6 5.78 13.88 1.12
N VAL A 7 6.02 14.68 0.09
CA VAL A 7 6.54 14.18 -1.19
C VAL A 7 7.92 13.54 -1.03
N ASP A 8 8.76 14.06 -0.13
CA ASP A 8 10.11 13.54 0.09
C ASP A 8 10.06 12.29 0.97
N LEU A 9 9.22 12.27 2.01
CA LEU A 9 8.93 11.04 2.78
C LEU A 9 8.41 9.90 1.91
N LEU A 10 7.51 10.19 0.96
CA LEU A 10 6.99 9.18 0.05
C LEU A 10 8.07 8.66 -0.91
N LYS A 11 8.95 9.53 -1.42
CA LYS A 11 10.09 9.08 -2.24
C LYS A 11 11.01 8.15 -1.45
N GLU A 12 11.34 8.51 -0.22
CA GLU A 12 12.17 7.68 0.66
C GLU A 12 11.50 6.32 0.92
N ALA A 13 10.23 6.32 1.32
CA ALA A 13 9.45 5.11 1.56
C ALA A 13 9.37 4.20 0.31
N LEU A 14 9.10 4.77 -0.87
CA LEU A 14 9.01 4.03 -2.13
C LEU A 14 10.35 3.46 -2.59
N SER A 15 11.47 4.05 -2.14
CA SER A 15 12.82 3.56 -2.41
C SER A 15 13.35 2.56 -1.37
N CYS A 16 12.58 2.27 -0.33
CA CYS A 16 13.03 1.46 0.81
C CYS A 16 13.48 0.04 0.42
N GLN A 17 14.66 -0.35 0.88
CA GLN A 17 15.25 -1.69 0.68
C GLN A 17 15.58 -2.43 1.99
N LEU A 18 15.16 -1.91 3.14
CA LEU A 18 15.59 -2.40 4.46
C LEU A 18 15.34 -3.90 4.69
N CYS A 19 14.24 -4.43 4.16
CA CYS A 19 13.84 -5.83 4.35
C CYS A 19 14.33 -6.78 3.24
N ALA A 20 15.21 -6.36 2.33
CA ALA A 20 15.57 -7.12 1.14
C ALA A 20 16.10 -8.54 1.41
N ARG A 21 16.81 -8.74 2.53
CA ARG A 21 17.37 -10.06 2.89
C ARG A 21 16.36 -11.05 3.44
N GLU A 22 15.17 -10.56 3.76
CA GLU A 22 14.22 -11.27 4.60
C GLU A 22 12.90 -11.53 3.87
N LEU A 23 12.60 -10.71 2.87
CA LEU A 23 11.44 -10.90 2.02
C LEU A 23 11.72 -12.00 0.98
N PRO A 24 10.71 -12.80 0.62
CA PRO A 24 10.86 -13.80 -0.43
C PRO A 24 10.98 -13.20 -1.84
N HIS A 25 10.68 -11.90 -1.99
CA HIS A 25 10.80 -11.14 -3.22
C HIS A 25 11.51 -9.81 -2.94
N SER A 26 12.12 -9.22 -3.97
CA SER A 26 12.72 -7.89 -3.86
C SER A 26 11.72 -6.89 -3.29
N PRO A 27 12.14 -5.99 -2.37
CA PRO A 27 11.27 -4.95 -1.85
C PRO A 27 10.64 -4.14 -2.97
N ARG A 28 9.31 -4.07 -2.95
CA ARG A 28 8.52 -3.19 -3.80
C ARG A 28 7.50 -2.49 -2.91
N PRO A 29 7.91 -1.40 -2.23
CA PRO A 29 7.03 -0.67 -1.33
C PRO A 29 5.82 -0.13 -2.09
N VAL A 30 4.63 -0.28 -1.53
CA VAL A 30 3.37 0.24 -2.06
C VAL A 30 2.72 1.12 -1.01
N VAL A 31 2.70 2.42 -1.28
CA VAL A 31 2.01 3.44 -0.49
C VAL A 31 1.63 4.57 -1.43
N ARG A 32 0.45 5.15 -1.24
CA ARG A 32 -0.02 6.31 -2.01
C ARG A 32 -0.63 7.32 -1.06
N ALA A 33 -0.20 8.56 -1.13
CA ALA A 33 -0.79 9.64 -0.36
C ALA A 33 -0.49 10.97 -1.04
N LYS A 34 -1.40 11.93 -0.86
CA LYS A 34 -1.19 13.31 -1.27
C LYS A 34 -1.70 14.24 -0.19
N VAL A 35 -1.06 15.40 -0.06
CA VAL A 35 -1.59 16.48 0.76
C VAL A 35 -3.00 16.81 0.26
N GLY A 36 -3.96 16.83 1.18
CA GLY A 36 -5.38 17.11 0.87
C GLY A 36 -6.28 15.89 0.73
N ALA A 37 -5.73 14.66 0.72
CA ALA A 37 -6.55 13.44 0.80
C ALA A 37 -7.46 13.49 2.04
N ARG A 38 -8.75 13.20 1.82
CA ARG A 38 -9.79 13.31 2.85
C ARG A 38 -10.06 12.00 3.57
N LEU A 39 -9.69 10.88 2.95
CA LEU A 39 -9.80 9.54 3.48
C LEU A 39 -8.43 8.87 3.47
N LEU A 40 -8.03 8.27 4.59
CA LEU A 40 -6.86 7.41 4.69
C LEU A 40 -7.31 5.98 4.97
N ILE A 41 -6.96 5.05 4.09
CA ILE A 41 -7.24 3.62 4.24
C ILE A 41 -5.96 2.92 4.69
N ILE A 42 -6.01 2.32 5.89
CA ILE A 42 -4.89 1.55 6.44
C ILE A 42 -5.19 0.05 6.33
N GLY A 43 -4.33 -0.66 5.59
CA GLY A 43 -4.37 -2.12 5.43
C GLY A 43 -3.21 -2.82 6.13
N GLN A 44 -3.13 -4.15 6.02
CA GLN A 44 -2.00 -4.92 6.56
C GLN A 44 -0.74 -4.76 5.71
N ALA A 45 -0.66 -5.49 4.60
CA ALA A 45 0.44 -5.44 3.63
C ALA A 45 -0.08 -5.74 2.22
N PRO A 46 0.66 -5.37 1.16
CA PRO A 46 0.36 -5.80 -0.20
C PRO A 46 0.23 -7.32 -0.30
N GLY A 47 -0.81 -7.79 -0.99
CA GLY A 47 -0.88 -9.18 -1.43
C GLY A 47 -0.07 -9.42 -2.71
N ALA A 48 -0.02 -10.68 -3.17
CA ALA A 48 0.76 -11.07 -4.34
C ALA A 48 0.39 -10.30 -5.64
N ARG A 49 -0.91 -10.03 -5.86
CA ARG A 49 -1.38 -9.26 -7.03
C ARG A 49 -0.93 -7.80 -6.97
N VAL A 50 -1.07 -7.17 -5.80
CA VAL A 50 -0.61 -5.79 -5.55
C VAL A 50 0.90 -5.69 -5.68
N HIS A 51 1.65 -6.70 -5.24
CA HIS A 51 3.10 -6.75 -5.46
C HIS A 51 3.45 -6.79 -6.96
N ALA A 52 2.72 -7.58 -7.75
CA ALA A 52 2.96 -7.66 -9.19
C ALA A 52 2.60 -6.33 -9.90
N SER A 53 1.45 -5.74 -9.60
CA SER A 53 0.96 -4.52 -10.26
C SER A 53 1.61 -3.24 -9.74
N GLY A 54 1.97 -3.18 -8.45
CA GLY A 54 2.34 -1.95 -7.75
C GLY A 54 1.16 -1.00 -7.49
N ILE A 55 -0.07 -1.45 -7.70
CA ILE A 55 -1.28 -0.65 -7.50
C ILE A 55 -1.97 -1.16 -6.22
N PRO A 56 -2.03 -0.36 -5.14
CA PRO A 56 -2.66 -0.78 -3.89
C PRO A 56 -4.12 -1.12 -4.11
N TRP A 57 -4.63 -2.18 -3.48
CA TRP A 57 -6.04 -2.61 -3.60
C TRP A 57 -6.50 -2.90 -5.06
N ASP A 58 -5.58 -3.23 -5.96
CA ASP A 58 -5.89 -3.70 -7.32
C ASP A 58 -6.05 -5.23 -7.35
N ASP A 59 -6.97 -5.71 -6.51
CA ASP A 59 -7.29 -7.12 -6.32
C ASP A 59 -8.76 -7.28 -5.87
N PRO A 60 -9.29 -8.51 -5.74
CA PRO A 60 -10.68 -8.74 -5.34
C PRO A 60 -11.06 -8.16 -3.96
N SER A 61 -10.09 -7.95 -3.07
CA SER A 61 -10.37 -7.31 -1.78
C SER A 61 -10.63 -5.81 -1.95
N GLY A 62 -9.92 -5.17 -2.88
CA GLY A 62 -10.18 -3.78 -3.27
C GLY A 62 -11.50 -3.59 -4.02
N ASP A 63 -11.92 -4.55 -4.85
CA ASP A 63 -13.26 -4.52 -5.46
C ASP A 63 -14.35 -4.50 -4.40
N ARG A 64 -14.26 -5.39 -3.41
CA ARG A 64 -15.20 -5.46 -2.29
C ARG A 64 -15.17 -4.20 -1.42
N LEU A 65 -13.98 -3.65 -1.16
CA LEU A 65 -13.86 -2.42 -0.39
C LEU A 65 -14.52 -1.24 -1.11
N ARG A 66 -14.35 -1.12 -2.43
CA ARG A 66 -15.03 -0.10 -3.24
C ARG A 66 -16.55 -0.22 -3.18
N GLU A 67 -17.06 -1.45 -3.25
CA GLU A 67 -18.49 -1.74 -3.08
C GLU A 67 -18.99 -1.26 -1.71
N TRP A 68 -18.29 -1.60 -0.62
CA TRP A 68 -18.66 -1.17 0.73
C TRP A 68 -18.64 0.34 0.92
N LEU A 69 -17.68 1.01 0.30
CA LEU A 69 -17.56 2.47 0.36
C LEU A 69 -18.54 3.18 -0.59
N GLY A 70 -19.26 2.44 -1.45
CA GLY A 70 -20.10 3.02 -2.50
C GLY A 70 -19.31 3.92 -3.45
N MET A 71 -18.05 3.56 -3.73
CA MET A 71 -17.09 4.42 -4.42
C MET A 71 -16.73 3.87 -5.80
N SER A 72 -16.70 4.74 -6.81
CA SER A 72 -16.23 4.36 -8.14
C SER A 72 -14.71 4.08 -8.14
N ARG A 73 -14.21 3.37 -9.15
CA ARG A 73 -12.78 3.10 -9.28
C ARG A 73 -11.98 4.39 -9.43
N GLU A 74 -12.51 5.36 -10.17
CA GLU A 74 -11.87 6.65 -10.44
C GLU A 74 -11.70 7.46 -9.16
N VAL A 75 -12.75 7.56 -8.33
CA VAL A 75 -12.68 8.27 -7.03
C VAL A 75 -11.75 7.53 -6.07
N PHE A 76 -11.81 6.20 -6.05
CA PHE A 76 -11.00 5.38 -5.15
C PHE A 76 -9.50 5.51 -5.42
N TYR A 77 -9.10 5.71 -6.68
CA TYR A 77 -7.70 5.87 -7.07
C TYR A 77 -7.25 7.33 -7.27
N ASP A 78 -8.11 8.31 -6.97
CA ASP A 78 -7.70 9.72 -6.92
C ASP A 78 -6.95 9.98 -5.60
N GLU A 79 -5.63 10.11 -5.68
CA GLU A 79 -4.77 10.34 -4.52
C GLU A 79 -5.06 11.68 -3.80
N SER A 80 -5.75 12.63 -4.46
CA SER A 80 -6.22 13.86 -3.81
C SER A 80 -7.46 13.66 -2.94
N GLN A 81 -8.15 12.51 -3.07
CA GLN A 81 -9.33 12.15 -2.28
C GLN A 81 -9.01 11.03 -1.28
N VAL A 82 -8.29 9.99 -1.73
CA VAL A 82 -8.04 8.77 -0.97
C VAL A 82 -6.54 8.47 -0.91
N ALA A 83 -6.00 8.42 0.31
CA ALA A 83 -4.67 7.91 0.61
C ALA A 83 -4.76 6.43 1.05
N MET A 84 -3.74 5.65 0.69
CA MET A 84 -3.65 4.22 0.95
C MET A 84 -2.29 3.89 1.59
N MET A 85 -2.32 3.43 2.83
CA MET A 85 -1.13 3.16 3.63
C MET A 85 -1.21 1.79 4.30
N PRO A 86 -0.52 0.76 3.80
CA PRO A 86 -0.43 -0.50 4.52
C PRO A 86 0.51 -0.37 5.74
N MET A 87 0.34 -1.18 6.78
CA MET A 87 1.27 -1.27 7.91
C MET A 87 2.64 -1.81 7.49
N GLY A 88 2.68 -2.76 6.57
CA GLY A 88 3.90 -3.22 5.89
C GLY A 88 3.87 -2.84 4.42
N PHE A 89 4.86 -2.11 3.93
CA PHE A 89 4.80 -1.59 2.55
C PHE A 89 5.12 -2.62 1.47
N CYS A 90 5.71 -3.77 1.83
CA CYS A 90 6.10 -4.81 0.89
C CYS A 90 5.31 -6.09 1.12
N TYR A 91 5.13 -6.89 0.06
CA TYR A 91 4.51 -8.21 0.16
C TYR A 91 5.40 -9.16 0.98
N PRO A 92 4.88 -9.71 2.09
CA PRO A 92 5.67 -10.54 3.00
C PRO A 92 5.80 -11.99 2.55
N GLY A 93 5.10 -12.41 1.49
CA GLY A 93 5.11 -13.79 1.00
C GLY A 93 3.82 -14.54 1.25
N ARG A 94 3.81 -15.81 0.81
CA ARG A 94 2.67 -16.73 0.92
C ARG A 94 2.88 -17.66 2.12
N GLY A 95 1.92 -17.70 3.03
CA GLY A 95 1.80 -18.71 4.08
C GLY A 95 0.91 -19.89 3.65
N ARG A 96 0.53 -20.74 4.61
CA ARG A 96 -0.30 -21.93 4.34
C ARG A 96 -1.75 -21.59 3.96
N SER A 97 -2.32 -20.56 4.57
CA SER A 97 -3.73 -20.19 4.44
C SER A 97 -3.97 -18.88 3.69
N GLY A 98 -2.93 -18.25 3.15
CA GLY A 98 -3.03 -16.92 2.54
C GLY A 98 -1.69 -16.23 2.52
N ASP A 99 -1.71 -14.91 2.31
CA ASP A 99 -0.51 -14.09 2.37
C ASP A 99 -0.11 -13.89 3.84
N LEU A 100 1.20 -13.81 4.10
CA LEU A 100 1.73 -13.60 5.45
C LEU A 100 1.33 -12.22 5.99
N PRO A 101 1.27 -12.02 7.32
CA PRO A 101 1.10 -10.69 7.89
C PRO A 101 2.36 -9.82 7.66
N PRO A 102 2.27 -8.50 7.87
CA PRO A 102 3.43 -7.63 7.96
C PRO A 102 4.46 -8.17 8.95
N ARG A 103 5.74 -7.95 8.66
CA ARG A 103 6.82 -8.32 9.58
C ARG A 103 6.81 -7.39 10.80
N PRO A 104 7.06 -7.90 12.02
CA PRO A 104 7.19 -7.10 13.23
C PRO A 104 8.48 -6.26 13.24
#